data_AF-A0AAV6ALE2-F1
#
_entry.id   AF-A0AAV6ALE2-F1
#
_cell.length_a   1.000
_cell.length_b   1.000
_cell.length_c   1.000
_cell.angle_alpha   90.00
_cell.angle_beta   90.00
_cell.angle_gamma   90.00
#
_symmetry.space_group_name_H-M   'P 1'
#
loop_
_entity.id
_entity.type
_entity.pdbx_description
1 polymer ?
#
loop_
_entity_poly.entity_id
_entity_poly.type
_entity_poly.pdbx_seq_one_letter_code
_entity_poly.pdbx_strand_id
1 'polypeptide(L)'
;MTSLALRLLVAALVATTGAAPMQAAPLPVPKPDGASVAVVAPADVPAPMRFDDTTVAAVRSAVSSLDLNDLSGALAAVKGRSQLEQDIVTWLAIRRQVSGLTPDAVTEFSTRNPHWPSTAIFRRRAEQALSRANLPAKTVVEAFASAAPISEEGTLALARALVADKRAKDAAKVLGPWWAEERLSPERDQQILREFGEILTRDDHKARFDTQMYAD
;
A
#
# COMPACT_ATOMS: atom_id res chain seq x y z
N MET A 1 27.80 -49.31 -27.98
CA MET A 1 27.62 -50.77 -28.04
C MET A 1 26.39 -51.13 -27.22
N THR A 2 25.40 -51.78 -27.86
CA THR A 2 24.33 -52.69 -27.32
C THR A 2 23.36 -52.16 -26.26
N SER A 3 22.03 -52.35 -26.26
CA SER A 3 20.99 -52.98 -27.11
C SER A 3 19.62 -52.53 -26.50
N LEU A 4 18.61 -52.09 -27.26
CA LEU A 4 17.52 -52.83 -27.93
C LEU A 4 16.51 -53.57 -27.02
N ALA A 5 15.24 -53.10 -27.02
CA ALA A 5 13.98 -53.88 -26.87
C ALA A 5 12.79 -52.90 -26.80
N LEU A 6 12.29 -52.34 -27.92
CA LEU A 6 11.21 -52.87 -28.77
C LEU A 6 10.24 -53.87 -28.10
N ARG A 7 9.05 -53.41 -27.74
CA ARG A 7 7.84 -54.24 -27.68
C ARG A 7 6.69 -53.53 -28.40
N LEU A 8 6.44 -54.01 -29.62
CA LEU A 8 5.16 -53.89 -30.32
C LEU A 8 4.09 -54.65 -29.53
N LEU A 9 2.92 -54.05 -29.37
CA LEU A 9 1.67 -54.81 -29.38
C LEU A 9 0.63 -54.00 -30.16
N VAL A 10 0.11 -54.62 -31.20
CA VAL A 10 -0.93 -54.09 -32.09
C VAL A 10 -2.22 -54.85 -31.83
N ALA A 11 -3.33 -54.10 -31.96
CA ALA A 11 -4.72 -54.48 -32.21
C ALA A 11 -5.56 -55.07 -31.07
N ALA A 12 -6.63 -54.34 -30.72
CA ALA A 12 -7.96 -54.66 -31.23
C ALA A 12 -8.84 -53.41 -31.24
N LEU A 13 -9.36 -53.09 -32.42
CA LEU A 13 -10.29 -52.02 -32.71
C LEU A 13 -11.70 -52.49 -32.33
N VAL A 14 -12.35 -51.82 -31.37
CA VAL A 14 -13.81 -51.86 -31.25
C VAL A 14 -14.31 -50.47 -31.58
N ALA A 15 -15.00 -50.36 -32.71
CA ALA A 15 -15.75 -49.17 -33.07
C ALA A 15 -16.99 -49.11 -32.19
N THR A 16 -17.02 -48.17 -31.24
CA THR A 16 -18.26 -47.68 -30.66
C THR A 16 -18.56 -46.32 -31.26
N THR A 17 -19.57 -46.28 -32.12
CA THR A 17 -20.29 -45.07 -32.49
C THR A 17 -20.86 -44.43 -31.22
N GLY A 18 -20.24 -43.35 -30.77
CA GLY A 18 -20.74 -42.52 -29.67
C GLY A 18 -20.89 -41.10 -30.18
N ALA A 19 -22.13 -40.64 -30.30
CA ALA A 19 -22.47 -39.26 -30.62
C ALA A 19 -21.73 -38.31 -29.67
N ALA A 20 -21.11 -37.26 -30.24
CA ALA A 20 -20.50 -36.20 -29.46
C ALA A 20 -21.55 -35.65 -28.47
N PRO A 21 -21.30 -35.68 -27.15
CA PRO A 21 -22.21 -35.01 -26.23
C PRO A 21 -22.12 -33.52 -26.52
N MET A 22 -23.25 -32.93 -26.94
CA MET A 22 -23.44 -31.49 -26.89
C MET A 22 -23.06 -31.04 -25.48
N GLN A 23 -22.03 -30.20 -25.37
CA GLN A 23 -21.68 -29.57 -24.10
C GLN A 23 -22.90 -28.76 -23.66
N ALA A 24 -23.63 -29.25 -22.67
CA ALA A 24 -24.71 -28.49 -22.07
C ALA A 24 -24.11 -27.17 -21.56
N ALA A 25 -24.71 -26.05 -21.96
CA ALA A 25 -24.36 -24.75 -21.39
C ALA A 25 -24.37 -24.86 -19.86
N PRO A 26 -23.36 -24.32 -19.14
CA PRO A 26 -23.33 -24.41 -17.69
C PRO A 26 -24.61 -23.77 -17.15
N LEU A 27 -25.43 -24.58 -16.48
CA LEU A 27 -26.63 -24.10 -15.81
C LEU A 27 -26.21 -23.03 -14.80
N PRO A 28 -27.04 -21.98 -14.59
CA PRO A 28 -26.79 -21.03 -13.53
C PRO A 28 -26.68 -21.79 -12.21
N VAL A 29 -25.53 -21.66 -11.54
CA VAL A 29 -25.36 -22.17 -10.18
C VAL A 29 -26.39 -21.49 -9.28
N PRO A 30 -27.17 -22.25 -8.48
CA PRO A 30 -28.04 -21.64 -7.49
C PRO A 30 -27.19 -20.75 -6.59
N LYS A 31 -27.66 -19.53 -6.36
CA LYS A 31 -27.09 -18.60 -5.38
C LYS A 31 -26.81 -19.42 -4.10
N PRO A 32 -25.60 -19.41 -3.54
CA PRO A 32 -25.31 -20.17 -2.33
C PRO A 32 -26.41 -19.85 -1.33
N ASP A 33 -27.12 -20.89 -0.90
CA ASP A 33 -28.15 -20.78 0.14
C ASP A 33 -27.51 -19.97 1.24
N GLY A 34 -28.08 -18.77 1.45
CA GLY A 34 -27.41 -17.71 2.18
C GLY A 34 -26.80 -18.33 3.41
N ALA A 35 -25.46 -18.32 3.50
CA ALA A 35 -24.76 -18.74 4.69
C ALA A 35 -25.54 -18.12 5.83
N SER A 36 -26.13 -18.96 6.69
CA SER A 36 -26.94 -18.48 7.80
C SER A 36 -26.04 -17.48 8.51
N VAL A 37 -26.31 -16.19 8.29
CA VAL A 37 -25.68 -15.15 9.07
C VAL A 37 -26.22 -15.47 10.43
N ALA A 38 -25.37 -16.05 11.29
CA ALA A 38 -25.76 -16.35 12.65
C ALA A 38 -26.44 -15.09 13.16
N VAL A 39 -27.74 -15.20 13.49
CA VAL A 39 -28.46 -14.09 14.07
C VAL A 39 -27.75 -13.85 15.38
N VAL A 40 -26.90 -12.83 15.39
CA VAL A 40 -26.23 -12.35 16.59
C VAL A 40 -27.36 -12.08 17.56
N ALA A 41 -27.39 -12.81 18.68
CA ALA A 41 -28.41 -12.58 19.69
C ALA A 41 -28.33 -11.09 20.09
N PRO A 42 -29.44 -10.42 20.43
CA PRO A 42 -29.40 -9.01 20.86
C PRO A 42 -28.38 -8.74 21.98
N ALA A 43 -28.07 -9.77 22.78
CA ALA A 43 -27.06 -9.74 23.84
C ALA A 43 -25.60 -9.75 23.36
N ASP A 44 -25.34 -10.22 22.14
CA ASP A 44 -24.01 -10.29 21.52
C ASP A 44 -23.72 -9.08 20.61
N VAL A 45 -24.70 -8.16 20.45
CA VAL A 45 -24.45 -6.85 19.86
C VAL A 45 -23.73 -6.00 20.91
N PRO A 46 -22.47 -5.59 20.67
CA PRO A 46 -21.80 -4.66 21.57
C PRO A 46 -22.70 -3.44 21.76
N ALA A 47 -22.92 -3.04 23.01
CA ALA A 47 -23.67 -1.82 23.29
C ALA A 47 -23.14 -0.68 22.42
N PRO A 48 -24.01 0.19 21.87
CA PRO A 48 -23.55 1.28 21.03
C PRO A 48 -22.49 2.07 21.81
N MET A 49 -21.35 2.30 21.18
CA MET A 49 -20.27 3.09 21.75
C MET A 49 -20.85 4.47 22.08
N ARG A 50 -21.07 4.72 23.38
CA ARG A 50 -21.59 5.98 23.87
C ARG A 50 -20.41 6.93 24.03
N PHE A 51 -20.36 7.94 23.17
CA PHE A 51 -19.53 9.11 23.38
C PHE A 51 -20.32 10.08 24.26
N ASP A 52 -19.74 10.53 25.37
CA ASP A 52 -20.37 11.58 26.16
C ASP A 52 -20.30 12.93 25.42
N ASP A 53 -21.20 13.85 25.79
CA ASP A 53 -21.30 15.16 25.14
C ASP A 53 -20.01 15.97 25.28
N THR A 54 -19.21 15.73 26.34
CA THR A 54 -17.95 16.45 26.55
C THR A 54 -16.87 15.96 25.59
N THR A 55 -16.83 14.65 25.29
CA THR A 55 -15.98 14.08 24.23
C THR A 55 -16.35 14.64 22.87
N VAL A 56 -17.65 14.67 22.53
CA VAL A 56 -18.11 15.20 21.24
C VAL A 56 -17.77 16.68 21.10
N ALA A 57 -17.95 17.47 22.16
CA ALA A 57 -17.61 18.89 22.17
C ALA A 57 -16.10 19.14 22.02
N ALA A 58 -15.27 18.38 22.74
CA ALA A 58 -13.80 18.51 22.68
C ALA A 58 -13.27 18.16 21.29
N VAL A 59 -13.69 17.03 20.72
CA VAL A 59 -13.29 16.62 19.36
C VAL A 59 -13.80 17.62 18.32
N ARG A 60 -15.03 18.13 18.45
CA ARG A 60 -15.55 19.17 17.55
C ARG A 60 -14.71 20.45 17.61
N SER A 61 -14.36 20.91 18.81
CA SER A 61 -13.47 22.06 18.99
C SER A 61 -12.12 21.82 18.33
N ALA A 62 -11.54 20.63 18.51
CA ALA A 62 -10.28 20.27 17.89
C ALA A 62 -10.39 20.27 16.36
N VAL A 63 -11.46 19.70 15.79
CA VAL A 63 -11.73 19.72 14.35
C VAL A 63 -11.79 21.16 13.81
N SER A 64 -12.49 22.06 14.52
CA SER A 64 -12.56 23.47 14.13
C SER A 64 -11.19 24.15 14.17
N SER A 65 -10.35 23.85 15.16
CA SER A 65 -8.96 24.33 15.16
C SER A 65 -8.15 23.78 13.98
N LEU A 66 -8.32 22.49 13.65
CA LEU A 66 -7.65 21.90 12.48
C LEU A 66 -8.13 22.52 11.15
N ASP A 67 -9.43 22.87 11.03
CA ASP A 67 -9.96 23.59 9.86
C ASP A 67 -9.30 24.97 9.67
N LEU A 68 -8.84 25.59 10.77
CA LEU A 68 -8.11 26.85 10.78
C LEU A 68 -6.59 26.66 10.70
N ASN A 69 -6.11 25.44 10.43
CA ASN A 69 -4.69 25.08 10.42
C ASN A 69 -3.96 25.33 11.76
N ASP A 70 -4.69 25.31 12.87
CA ASP A 70 -4.16 25.48 14.22
C ASP A 70 -3.99 24.13 14.92
N LEU A 71 -2.80 23.54 14.77
CA LEU A 71 -2.44 22.30 15.46
C LEU A 71 -2.42 22.48 16.98
N SER A 72 -1.99 23.64 17.47
CA SER A 72 -1.81 23.89 18.89
C SER A 72 -3.15 23.92 19.64
N GLY A 73 -4.14 24.63 19.09
CA GLY A 73 -5.50 24.66 19.60
C GLY A 73 -6.18 23.29 19.50
N ALA A 74 -5.93 22.55 18.42
CA ALA A 74 -6.47 21.22 18.26
C ALA A 74 -5.96 20.24 19.34
N LEU A 75 -4.65 20.23 19.59
CA LEU A 75 -4.05 19.38 20.63
C LEU A 75 -4.45 19.85 22.04
N ALA A 76 -4.59 21.16 22.27
CA ALA A 76 -5.05 21.69 23.54
C ALA A 76 -6.49 21.27 23.86
N ALA A 77 -7.39 21.22 22.87
CA ALA A 77 -8.79 20.84 23.04
C ALA A 77 -8.98 19.40 23.55
N VAL A 78 -8.04 18.50 23.26
CA VAL A 78 -8.06 17.09 23.72
C VAL A 78 -7.00 16.77 24.77
N LYS A 79 -6.33 17.77 25.32
CA LYS A 79 -5.30 17.57 26.36
C LYS A 79 -5.94 16.96 27.63
N GLY A 80 -5.32 15.90 28.15
CA GLY A 80 -5.79 15.21 29.36
C GLY A 80 -7.04 14.36 29.15
N ARG A 81 -7.49 14.20 27.89
CA ARG A 81 -8.58 13.30 27.48
C ARG A 81 -8.04 11.90 27.20
N SER A 82 -8.92 10.96 26.86
CA SER A 82 -8.51 9.58 26.55
C SER A 82 -7.53 9.54 25.37
N GLN A 83 -6.71 8.49 25.33
CA GLN A 83 -5.76 8.29 24.23
C GLN A 83 -6.48 8.21 22.86
N LEU A 84 -7.67 7.59 22.83
CA LEU A 84 -8.52 7.52 21.64
C LEU A 84 -8.88 8.91 21.09
N GLU A 85 -9.28 9.84 21.95
CA GLU A 85 -9.63 11.21 21.53
C GLU A 85 -8.42 11.97 20.98
N GLN A 86 -7.27 11.83 21.65
CA GLN A 86 -6.01 12.43 21.20
C GLN A 86 -5.55 11.84 19.85
N ASP A 87 -5.71 10.53 19.69
CA ASP A 87 -5.37 9.81 18.46
C ASP A 87 -6.30 10.20 17.30
N ILE A 88 -7.61 10.41 17.53
CA ILE A 88 -8.54 10.92 16.51
C ILE A 88 -8.11 12.30 16.01
N VAL A 89 -7.72 13.20 16.90
CA VAL A 89 -7.29 14.56 16.51
C VAL A 89 -5.96 14.52 15.78
N THR A 90 -5.00 13.73 16.27
CA THR A 90 -3.70 13.54 15.61
C THR A 90 -3.88 12.95 14.21
N TRP A 91 -4.72 11.91 14.08
CA TRP A 91 -5.12 11.31 12.82
C TRP A 91 -5.69 12.32 11.82
N LEU A 92 -6.64 13.17 12.27
CA LEU A 92 -7.21 14.21 11.44
C LEU A 92 -6.18 15.25 11.01
N ALA A 93 -5.28 15.66 11.91
CA ALA A 93 -4.23 16.62 11.61
C ALA A 93 -3.30 16.10 10.51
N ILE A 94 -2.86 14.84 10.60
CA ILE A 94 -2.01 14.21 9.58
C ILE A 94 -2.77 14.11 8.25
N ARG A 95 -4.07 13.75 8.30
CA ARG A 95 -4.89 13.56 7.09
C ARG A 95 -5.08 14.88 6.33
N ARG A 96 -5.28 15.97 7.07
CA ARG A 96 -5.54 17.31 6.56
C ARG A 96 -4.26 18.11 6.27
N GLN A 97 -3.09 17.53 6.51
CA GLN A 97 -1.79 18.19 6.30
C GLN A 97 -1.67 19.50 7.10
N VAL A 98 -2.16 19.50 8.33
CA VAL A 98 -2.09 20.69 9.20
C VAL A 98 -0.63 21.02 9.49
N SER A 99 -0.27 22.29 9.38
CA SER A 99 1.08 22.79 9.63
C SER A 99 1.52 22.52 11.07
N GLY A 100 2.82 22.27 11.28
CA GLY A 100 3.42 22.11 12.60
C GLY A 100 3.53 20.66 13.11
N LEU A 101 3.03 19.67 12.34
CA LEU A 101 3.28 18.25 12.63
C LEU A 101 4.74 17.89 12.39
N THR A 102 5.38 17.28 13.39
CA THR A 102 6.75 16.79 13.29
C THR A 102 6.80 15.36 12.73
N PRO A 103 7.86 14.95 12.03
CA PRO A 103 8.05 13.56 11.60
C PRO A 103 7.97 12.54 12.75
N ASP A 104 8.50 12.91 13.92
CA ASP A 104 8.47 12.06 15.11
C ASP A 104 7.04 11.82 15.60
N ALA A 105 6.20 12.85 15.63
CA ALA A 105 4.80 12.72 16.04
C ALA A 105 4.02 11.79 15.09
N VAL A 106 4.29 11.86 13.79
CA VAL A 106 3.68 10.96 12.79
C VAL A 106 4.15 9.52 12.98
N THR A 107 5.45 9.32 13.23
CA THR A 107 6.05 8.00 13.48
C THR A 107 5.50 7.37 14.76
N GLU A 108 5.42 8.15 15.84
CA GLU A 108 4.90 7.71 17.13
C GLU A 108 3.42 7.32 17.03
N PHE A 109 2.60 8.16 16.39
CA PHE A 109 1.20 7.84 16.12
C PHE A 109 1.06 6.54 15.31
N SER A 110 1.85 6.39 14.25
CA SER A 110 1.81 5.21 13.37
C SER A 110 2.23 3.93 14.10
N THR A 111 3.20 4.02 15.00
CA THR A 111 3.69 2.89 15.80
C THR A 111 2.67 2.47 16.85
N ARG A 112 2.03 3.45 17.50
CA ARG A 112 1.01 3.21 18.54
C ARG A 112 -0.30 2.67 17.96
N ASN A 113 -0.64 3.08 16.74
CA ASN A 113 -1.92 2.80 16.11
C ASN A 113 -1.77 2.01 14.79
N PRO A 114 -1.27 0.76 14.82
CA PRO A 114 -0.96 -0.01 13.62
C PRO A 114 -2.19 -0.43 12.80
N HIS A 115 -3.36 -0.53 13.42
CA HIS A 115 -4.62 -0.93 12.79
C HIS A 115 -5.55 0.24 12.48
N TRP A 116 -5.07 1.47 12.65
CA TRP A 116 -5.91 2.65 12.48
C TRP A 116 -6.36 2.82 11.02
N PRO A 117 -7.61 3.22 10.77
CA PRO A 117 -8.08 3.46 9.41
C PRO A 117 -7.17 4.46 8.68
N SER A 118 -6.88 4.18 7.40
CA SER A 118 -6.06 5.03 6.53
C SER A 118 -4.55 5.07 6.85
N THR A 119 -3.95 4.06 7.51
CA THR A 119 -2.49 3.94 7.69
C THR A 119 -1.69 4.14 6.39
N ALA A 120 -2.17 3.60 5.27
CA ALA A 120 -1.57 3.79 3.96
C ALA A 120 -1.58 5.27 3.50
N ILE A 121 -2.62 6.04 3.82
CA ILE A 121 -2.65 7.47 3.50
C ILE A 121 -1.63 8.21 4.37
N PHE A 122 -1.57 7.95 5.68
CA PHE A 122 -0.58 8.61 6.55
C PHE A 122 0.84 8.33 6.16
N ARG A 123 1.10 7.06 5.86
CA ARG A 123 2.39 6.64 5.39
C ARG A 123 2.77 7.35 4.08
N ARG A 124 1.86 7.38 3.10
CA ARG A 124 2.05 8.15 1.86
C ARG A 124 2.33 9.64 2.13
N ARG A 125 1.62 10.24 3.10
CA ARG A 125 1.84 11.65 3.49
C ARG A 125 3.18 11.86 4.18
N ALA A 126 3.61 10.95 5.05
CA ALA A 126 4.91 10.99 5.71
C ALA A 126 6.05 10.89 4.67
N GLU A 127 5.93 10.00 3.69
CA GLU A 127 6.87 9.85 2.58
C GLU A 127 6.97 11.13 1.73
N GLN A 128 5.85 11.77 1.44
CA GLN A 128 5.80 13.08 0.77
C GLN A 128 6.44 14.22 1.59
N ALA A 129 6.29 14.21 2.91
CA ALA A 129 6.93 15.20 3.78
C ALA A 129 8.45 14.97 3.84
N LEU A 130 8.87 13.71 3.98
CA LEU A 130 10.26 13.30 4.01
C LEU A 130 11.01 13.71 2.72
N SER A 131 10.37 13.52 1.56
CA SER A 131 10.97 13.86 0.26
C SER A 131 11.22 15.37 0.08
N ARG A 132 10.48 16.22 0.79
CA ARG A 132 10.60 17.70 0.74
C ARG A 132 11.54 18.26 1.80
N ALA A 133 11.77 17.53 2.89
CA ALA A 133 12.50 18.01 4.06
C ALA A 133 14.02 18.13 3.86
N ASN A 134 14.56 17.71 2.71
CA ASN A 134 15.98 17.76 2.35
C ASN A 134 16.92 17.27 3.48
N LEU A 135 16.61 16.09 4.02
CA LEU A 135 17.34 15.49 5.12
C LEU A 135 18.63 14.79 4.65
N PRO A 136 19.60 14.57 5.55
CA PRO A 136 20.77 13.75 5.24
C PRO A 136 20.38 12.35 4.75
N ALA A 137 21.14 11.82 3.79
CA ALA A 137 20.85 10.52 3.16
C ALA A 137 20.67 9.39 4.18
N LYS A 138 21.53 9.33 5.20
CA LYS A 138 21.45 8.33 6.28
C LYS A 138 20.11 8.38 7.03
N THR A 139 19.62 9.58 7.34
CA THR A 139 18.33 9.78 8.03
C THR A 139 17.16 9.31 7.16
N VAL A 140 17.20 9.59 5.85
CA VAL A 140 16.16 9.10 4.92
C VAL A 140 16.19 7.58 4.84
N VAL A 141 17.38 6.97 4.75
CA VAL A 141 17.52 5.50 4.75
C VAL A 141 16.99 4.88 6.04
N GLU A 142 17.32 5.46 7.20
CA GLU A 142 16.80 5.01 8.51
C GLU A 142 15.28 5.12 8.61
N ALA A 143 14.68 6.18 8.05
CA ALA A 143 13.22 6.36 8.03
C ALA A 143 12.47 5.24 7.29
N PHE A 144 13.14 4.55 6.36
CA PHE A 144 12.59 3.40 5.62
C PHE A 144 13.11 2.04 6.10
N ALA A 145 13.90 1.99 7.18
CA ALA A 145 14.51 0.74 7.64
C ALA A 145 13.48 -0.33 8.06
N SER A 146 12.33 0.09 8.58
CA SER A 146 11.28 -0.83 9.04
C SER A 146 10.31 -1.24 7.93
N ALA A 147 10.19 -0.48 6.84
CA ALA A 147 9.18 -0.72 5.82
C ALA A 147 9.49 -0.03 4.48
N ALA A 148 9.25 -0.74 3.37
CA ALA A 148 9.49 -0.26 2.01
C ALA A 148 8.45 0.78 1.54
N PRO A 149 8.86 1.85 0.83
CA PRO A 149 7.97 2.96 0.46
C PRO A 149 6.73 2.52 -0.30
N ILE A 150 5.64 3.28 -0.16
CA ILE A 150 4.35 3.02 -0.84
C ILE A 150 3.91 4.15 -1.77
N SER A 151 4.66 5.24 -1.81
CA SER A 151 4.47 6.38 -2.69
C SER A 151 5.64 6.53 -3.67
N GLU A 152 5.37 7.11 -4.84
CA GLU A 152 6.41 7.51 -5.78
C GLU A 152 7.46 8.39 -5.08
N GLU A 153 7.01 9.41 -4.34
CA GLU A 153 7.92 10.33 -3.66
C GLU A 153 8.79 9.63 -2.62
N GLY A 154 8.24 8.63 -1.90
CA GLY A 154 9.00 7.79 -0.97
C GLY A 154 10.02 6.92 -1.68
N THR A 155 9.61 6.23 -2.76
CA THR A 155 10.49 5.39 -3.58
C THR A 155 11.67 6.18 -4.13
N LEU A 156 11.40 7.34 -4.72
CA LEU A 156 12.44 8.19 -5.29
C LEU A 156 13.33 8.83 -4.23
N ALA A 157 12.77 9.23 -3.08
CA ALA A 157 13.56 9.77 -1.97
C ALA A 157 14.51 8.70 -1.40
N LEU A 158 14.03 7.48 -1.19
CA LEU A 158 14.87 6.37 -0.72
C LEU A 158 15.93 5.99 -1.76
N ALA A 159 15.57 5.88 -3.03
CA ALA A 159 16.52 5.58 -4.10
C ALA A 159 17.65 6.63 -4.15
N ARG A 160 17.29 7.92 -4.11
CA ARG A 160 18.27 9.02 -4.08
C ARG A 160 19.16 8.98 -2.85
N ALA A 161 18.59 8.70 -1.68
CA ALA A 161 19.35 8.58 -0.44
C ALA A 161 20.32 7.40 -0.46
N LEU A 162 19.90 6.24 -0.98
CA LEU A 162 20.76 5.07 -1.14
C LEU A 162 21.91 5.32 -2.12
N VAL A 163 21.66 6.03 -3.23
CA VAL A 163 22.73 6.45 -4.15
C VAL A 163 23.74 7.36 -3.44
N ALA A 164 23.26 8.37 -2.71
CA ALA A 164 24.11 9.27 -1.95
C ALA A 164 24.92 8.56 -0.85
N ASP A 165 24.37 7.49 -0.26
CA ASP A 165 25.03 6.63 0.72
C ASP A 165 25.95 5.55 0.06
N LYS A 166 26.22 5.66 -1.25
CA LYS A 166 27.05 4.72 -2.04
C LYS A 166 26.49 3.28 -2.10
N ARG A 167 25.18 3.13 -1.95
CA ARG A 167 24.44 1.86 -1.97
C ARG A 167 23.62 1.69 -3.25
N ALA A 168 24.24 1.90 -4.41
CA ALA A 168 23.57 1.88 -5.72
C ALA A 168 22.80 0.57 -6.01
N LYS A 169 23.33 -0.59 -5.58
CA LYS A 169 22.64 -1.88 -5.73
C LYS A 169 21.32 -1.96 -4.94
N ASP A 170 21.29 -1.36 -3.76
CA ASP A 170 20.07 -1.31 -2.95
C ASP A 170 19.08 -0.29 -3.54
N ALA A 171 19.59 0.82 -4.08
CA ALA A 171 18.75 1.79 -4.80
C ALA A 171 18.05 1.15 -6.01
N ALA A 172 18.78 0.34 -6.80
CA ALA A 172 18.21 -0.39 -7.94
C ALA A 172 17.11 -1.37 -7.50
N LYS A 173 17.30 -2.11 -6.39
CA LYS A 173 16.29 -3.02 -5.84
C LYS A 173 15.00 -2.31 -5.41
N VAL A 174 15.11 -1.07 -4.92
CA VAL A 174 13.96 -0.25 -4.52
C VAL A 174 13.26 0.33 -5.76
N LEU A 175 14.04 0.87 -6.70
CA LEU A 175 13.50 1.62 -7.84
C LEU A 175 13.03 0.73 -8.99
N GLY A 176 13.71 -0.37 -9.26
CA GLY A 176 13.47 -1.24 -10.43
C GLY A 176 12.04 -1.76 -10.55
N PRO A 177 11.45 -2.36 -9.49
CA PRO A 177 10.07 -2.83 -9.53
C PRO A 177 9.07 -1.70 -9.79
N TRP A 178 9.22 -0.56 -9.09
CA TRP A 178 8.37 0.61 -9.31
C TRP A 178 8.51 1.15 -10.74
N TRP A 179 9.73 1.21 -11.26
CA TRP A 179 10.01 1.61 -12.63
C TRP A 179 9.40 0.66 -13.66
N ALA A 180 9.33 -0.64 -13.39
CA ALA A 180 8.72 -1.59 -14.31
C ALA A 180 7.18 -1.46 -14.38
N GLU A 181 6.53 -1.10 -13.27
CA GLU A 181 5.07 -1.13 -13.13
C GLU A 181 4.39 0.22 -13.39
N GLU A 182 5.05 1.34 -13.07
CA GLU A 182 4.38 2.63 -13.00
C GLU A 182 4.03 3.21 -14.39
N ARG A 183 2.81 3.73 -14.57
CA ARG A 183 2.40 4.42 -15.80
C ARG A 183 2.79 5.90 -15.71
N LEU A 184 3.87 6.27 -16.41
CA LEU A 184 4.42 7.62 -16.39
C LEU A 184 4.11 8.36 -17.69
N SER A 185 4.01 9.70 -17.62
CA SER A 185 4.05 10.53 -18.82
C SER A 185 5.44 10.48 -19.46
N PRO A 186 5.58 10.73 -20.77
CA PRO A 186 6.88 10.73 -21.45
C PRO A 186 7.90 11.68 -20.79
N GLU A 187 7.44 12.84 -20.31
CA GLU A 187 8.29 13.83 -19.65
C GLU A 187 8.83 13.30 -18.32
N ARG A 188 7.97 12.60 -17.56
CA ARG A 188 8.33 12.02 -16.27
C ARG A 188 9.25 10.82 -16.45
N ASP A 189 8.99 9.97 -17.44
CA ASP A 189 9.84 8.85 -17.83
C ASP A 189 11.28 9.32 -18.10
N GLN A 190 11.43 10.35 -18.93
CA GLN A 190 12.73 10.97 -19.23
C GLN A 190 13.39 11.60 -18.00
N GLN A 191 12.60 12.14 -17.07
CA GLN A 191 13.15 12.69 -15.83
C GLN A 191 13.74 11.61 -14.92
N ILE A 192 13.05 10.47 -14.77
CA ILE A 192 13.55 9.33 -14.00
C ILE A 192 14.81 8.76 -14.65
N LEU A 193 14.85 8.63 -15.98
CA LEU A 193 16.05 8.16 -16.68
C LEU A 193 17.25 9.10 -16.52
N ARG A 194 17.04 10.42 -16.55
CA ARG A 194 18.12 11.39 -16.28
C ARG A 194 18.67 11.27 -14.86
N GLU A 195 17.82 10.99 -13.89
CA GLU A 195 18.20 10.96 -12.48
C GLU A 195 18.78 9.61 -12.05
N PHE A 196 18.23 8.50 -12.55
CA PHE A 196 18.51 7.15 -12.07
C PHE A 196 18.95 6.17 -13.16
N GLY A 197 19.16 6.63 -14.39
CA GLY A 197 19.52 5.76 -15.52
C GLY A 197 20.80 4.94 -15.30
N GLU A 198 21.73 5.42 -14.46
CA GLU A 198 22.95 4.68 -14.13
C GLU A 198 22.73 3.50 -13.18
N ILE A 199 21.64 3.51 -12.40
CA ILE A 199 21.33 2.44 -11.44
C ILE A 199 20.26 1.47 -11.94
N LEU A 200 19.47 1.88 -12.93
CA LEU A 200 18.49 1.01 -13.59
C LEU A 200 19.20 -0.01 -14.47
N THR A 201 18.84 -1.28 -14.32
CA THR A 201 19.47 -2.37 -15.07
C THR A 201 18.75 -2.60 -16.39
N ARG A 202 19.42 -3.33 -17.29
CA ARG A 202 18.80 -3.80 -18.54
C ARG A 202 17.52 -4.62 -18.27
N ASP A 203 17.51 -5.39 -17.20
CA ASP A 203 16.37 -6.21 -16.81
C ASP A 203 15.19 -5.34 -16.36
N ASP A 204 15.44 -4.24 -15.64
CA ASP A 204 14.39 -3.27 -15.25
C ASP A 204 13.77 -2.60 -16.48
N HIS A 205 14.60 -2.22 -17.46
CA HIS A 205 14.10 -1.66 -18.73
C HIS A 205 13.27 -2.67 -19.53
N LYS A 206 13.70 -3.92 -19.57
CA LYS A 206 12.94 -5.00 -20.24
C LYS A 206 11.61 -5.22 -19.53
N ALA A 207 11.60 -5.30 -18.20
CA ALA A 207 10.39 -5.49 -17.41
C ALA A 207 9.38 -4.37 -17.65
N ARG A 208 9.83 -3.11 -17.71
CA ARG A 208 8.95 -1.98 -18.07
C ARG A 208 8.35 -2.13 -19.46
N PHE A 209 9.18 -2.46 -20.46
CA PHE A 209 8.71 -2.65 -21.83
C PHE A 209 7.65 -3.76 -21.91
N ASP A 210 7.92 -4.90 -21.26
CA ASP A 210 6.97 -6.01 -21.21
C ASP A 210 5.66 -5.58 -20.55
N THR A 211 5.70 -4.95 -19.37
CA THR A 211 4.49 -4.44 -18.68
C THR A 211 3.69 -3.49 -19.55
N GLN A 212 4.35 -2.56 -20.25
CA GLN A 212 3.67 -1.55 -21.08
C GLN A 212 3.07 -2.12 -22.36
N MET A 213 3.68 -3.15 -22.96
CA MET A 213 3.16 -3.80 -24.17
C MET A 213 1.87 -4.62 -23.92
N TYR A 214 1.66 -5.10 -22.68
CA TYR A 214 0.52 -5.93 -22.32
C TYR A 214 -0.53 -5.21 -21.47
N ALA A 215 -0.41 -3.89 -21.28
CA ALA A 215 -1.32 -3.10 -20.44
C ALA A 215 -2.59 -2.58 -21.17
N ASP A 216 -2.97 -3.23 -22.26
CA ASP A 216 -4.14 -2.92 -23.12
C ASP A 216 -5.31 -3.89 -22.90
#